data_AF-A0A969XPY1-F1
#
_entry.id   AF-A0A969XPY1-F1
#
_cell.length_a   1.000
_cell.length_b   1.000
_cell.length_c   1.000
_cell.angle_alpha   90.00
_cell.angle_beta   90.00
_cell.angle_gamma   90.00
#
_symmetry.space_group_name_H-M   'P 1'
#
loop_
_entity.id
_entity.type
_entity.pdbx_description
1 polymer ?
#
loop_
_entity_poly.entity_id
_entity_poly.type
_entity_poly.pdbx_seq_one_letter_code
_entity_poly.pdbx_strand_id
1 'polypeptide(L)'
;MLPIPRCSECGDQLPPKKPGPGKNRVYCSDRCRKRAERRRKAVAQWQDLQPATLTPYVGPDGPVSPPPPRKQAHPDEQVARAILEARGIAGAFAVLAREVRPQFAWRCEKVADGLHALLDEYFAPCK
;
A
#
# COMPACT_ATOMS: atom_id res chain seq x y z
N MET A 1 -32.32 18.47 1.38
CA MET A 1 -31.77 17.62 0.30
C MET A 1 -31.09 16.43 0.94
N LEU A 2 -31.55 15.19 0.69
CA LEU A 2 -30.85 13.99 1.17
C LEU A 2 -29.59 13.77 0.33
N PRO A 3 -28.42 13.46 0.92
CA PRO A 3 -27.18 13.27 0.17
C PRO A 3 -27.35 12.11 -0.82
N ILE A 4 -27.00 12.35 -2.09
CA ILE A 4 -27.05 11.33 -3.14
C ILE A 4 -26.01 10.26 -2.78
N PRO A 5 -26.42 9.00 -2.53
CA PRO A 5 -25.48 7.94 -2.20
C PRO A 5 -24.53 7.71 -3.38
N ARG A 6 -23.24 7.52 -3.11
CA ARG A 6 -22.22 7.25 -4.14
C ARG A 6 -21.66 5.85 -4.01
N CYS A 7 -21.22 5.29 -5.13
CA CYS A 7 -20.57 3.99 -5.17
C CYS A 7 -19.22 4.06 -4.44
N SER A 8 -18.97 3.14 -3.51
CA SER A 8 -17.72 3.09 -2.76
C SER A 8 -16.48 2.68 -3.57
N GLU A 9 -16.63 2.35 -4.85
CA GLU A 9 -15.52 1.93 -5.73
C GLU A 9 -15.23 2.94 -6.85
N CYS A 10 -16.24 3.41 -7.59
CA CYS A 10 -16.04 4.34 -8.71
C CYS A 10 -16.54 5.77 -8.43
N GLY A 11 -17.22 6.01 -7.32
CA GLY A 11 -17.76 7.34 -7.00
C GLY A 11 -19.06 7.72 -7.71
N ASP A 12 -19.56 6.89 -8.63
CA ASP A 12 -20.81 7.15 -9.36
C ASP A 12 -22.03 7.28 -8.45
N GLN A 13 -23.01 8.06 -8.88
CA GLN A 13 -24.27 8.23 -8.16
C GLN A 13 -25.07 6.91 -8.14
N LEU A 14 -25.53 6.52 -6.96
CA LEU A 14 -26.40 5.38 -6.77
C LEU A 14 -27.86 5.84 -6.81
N PRO A 15 -28.75 4.99 -7.34
CA PRO A 15 -30.18 5.28 -7.31
C PRO A 15 -30.62 5.46 -5.85
N PRO A 16 -31.56 6.39 -5.59
CA PRO A 16 -32.09 6.60 -4.26
C PRO A 16 -32.72 5.31 -3.74
N LYS A 17 -32.53 5.04 -2.45
CA LYS A 17 -33.14 3.87 -1.80
C LYS A 17 -34.66 3.99 -1.88
N LYS A 18 -35.33 2.92 -2.33
CA LYS A 18 -36.79 2.80 -2.20
C LYS A 18 -37.16 2.68 -0.71
N PRO A 19 -38.22 3.36 -0.25
CA PRO A 19 -38.67 3.23 1.14
C PRO A 19 -39.06 1.77 1.41
N GLY A 20 -38.47 1.19 2.47
CA GLY A 20 -38.68 -0.20 2.85
C GLY A 20 -37.54 -0.79 3.70
N PRO A 21 -37.77 -1.98 4.30
CA PRO A 21 -36.74 -2.72 5.03
C PRO A 21 -35.69 -3.23 4.04
N GLY A 22 -34.43 -2.84 4.24
CA GLY A 22 -33.33 -3.22 3.36
C GLY A 22 -32.08 -2.37 3.56
N LYS A 23 -30.90 -2.97 3.33
CA LYS A 23 -29.61 -2.28 3.40
C LYS A 23 -29.46 -1.30 2.24
N ASN A 24 -28.74 -0.20 2.47
CA ASN A 24 -28.40 0.74 1.41
C ASN A 24 -27.51 0.06 0.37
N ARG A 25 -27.72 0.39 -0.91
CA ARG A 25 -26.83 -0.04 -1.98
C ARG A 25 -25.47 0.63 -1.80
N VAL A 26 -24.40 -0.15 -1.95
CA VAL A 26 -23.01 0.32 -1.76
C VAL A 26 -22.26 0.42 -3.10
N TYR A 27 -22.67 -0.37 -4.10
CA TYR A 27 -22.00 -0.45 -5.40
C TYR A 27 -22.96 -0.20 -6.57
N CYS A 28 -22.48 0.48 -7.61
CA CYS A 28 -23.28 0.81 -8.79
C CYS A 28 -23.58 -0.42 -9.67
N SER A 29 -22.73 -1.44 -9.60
CA SER A 29 -22.81 -2.65 -10.41
C SER A 29 -22.09 -3.82 -9.74
N ASP A 30 -22.36 -5.02 -10.24
CA ASP A 30 -21.62 -6.23 -9.87
C ASP A 30 -20.14 -6.16 -10.21
N ARG A 31 -19.79 -5.38 -11.24
CA ARG A 31 -18.39 -5.14 -11.61
C ARG A 31 -17.65 -4.40 -10.49
N CYS A 32 -18.23 -3.32 -9.96
CA CYS A 32 -17.66 -2.57 -8.84
C CYS A 32 -17.64 -3.39 -7.55
N ARG A 33 -18.67 -4.21 -7.30
CA ARG A 33 -18.69 -5.16 -6.18
C ARG A 33 -17.52 -6.14 -6.25
N LYS A 34 -17.31 -6.78 -7.41
CA LYS A 34 -16.20 -7.73 -7.63
C LYS A 34 -14.84 -7.04 -7.58
N ARG A 35 -14.71 -5.80 -8.06
CA ARG A 35 -13.45 -5.02 -7.97
C ARG A 35 -13.08 -4.72 -6.51
N ALA A 36 -14.04 -4.25 -5.72
CA ALA A 36 -13.86 -4.03 -4.30
C ALA A 36 -13.52 -5.33 -3.55
N GLU A 37 -14.13 -6.46 -3.91
CA GLU A 37 -13.81 -7.77 -3.35
C GLU A 37 -12.38 -8.21 -3.68
N ARG A 38 -11.95 -8.08 -4.94
CA ARG A 38 -10.56 -8.37 -5.35
C ARG A 38 -9.56 -7.49 -4.61
N ARG A 39 -9.86 -6.20 -4.42
CA ARG A 39 -9.01 -5.30 -3.63
C ARG A 39 -8.87 -5.76 -2.18
N ARG A 40 -9.99 -6.16 -1.54
CA ARG A 40 -9.96 -6.70 -0.16
C ARG A 40 -9.15 -7.99 -0.07
N LYS A 41 -9.33 -8.90 -1.03
CA LYS A 41 -8.56 -10.15 -1.11
C LYS A 41 -7.08 -9.90 -1.36
N ALA A 42 -6.72 -8.93 -2.20
CA ALA A 42 -5.34 -8.53 -2.41
C ALA A 42 -4.72 -7.98 -1.11
N VAL A 43 -5.42 -7.11 -0.38
CA VAL A 43 -4.93 -6.61 0.91
C VAL A 43 -4.76 -7.74 1.94
N ALA A 44 -5.72 -8.69 2.01
CA ALA A 44 -5.61 -9.85 2.89
C ALA A 44 -4.41 -10.74 2.50
N GLN A 45 -4.21 -10.99 1.19
CA GLN A 45 -3.06 -11.76 0.70
C GLN A 45 -1.72 -11.08 1.03
N TRP A 46 -1.65 -9.74 1.02
CA TRP A 46 -0.45 -9.01 1.46
C TRP A 46 -0.22 -9.13 2.97
N GLN A 47 -1.27 -9.25 3.79
CA GLN A 47 -1.15 -9.48 5.23
C GLN A 47 -0.64 -10.89 5.54
N ASP A 48 -1.04 -11.89 4.77
CA ASP A 48 -0.57 -13.28 4.93
C ASP A 48 0.91 -13.46 4.53
N LEU A 49 1.47 -12.52 3.74
CA LEU A 49 2.88 -12.51 3.34
C LEU A 49 3.78 -11.72 4.31
N GLN A 50 3.24 -11.13 5.38
CA GLN A 50 4.10 -10.58 6.44
C GLN A 50 4.77 -11.74 7.20
N PRO A 51 6.11 -11.73 7.36
CA PRO A 51 6.78 -12.78 8.10
C PRO A 51 6.29 -12.78 9.55
N ALA A 52 5.78 -13.93 10.00
CA ALA A 52 5.28 -14.17 11.35
C ALA A 52 6.41 -14.24 12.40
N THR A 53 7.36 -13.30 12.36
CA THR A 53 8.49 -13.26 13.30
C THR A 53 8.53 -11.94 14.03
N LEU A 54 7.59 -11.79 14.94
CA LEU A 54 7.84 -11.19 16.24
C LEU A 54 7.24 -12.14 17.27
N THR A 55 7.98 -13.19 17.62
CA THR A 55 7.74 -13.87 18.89
C THR A 55 7.92 -12.80 19.98
N PRO A 56 6.91 -12.54 20.83
CA PRO A 56 7.11 -11.66 21.96
C PRO A 56 8.16 -12.31 22.86
N TYR A 57 9.32 -11.67 22.99
CA TYR A 57 10.21 -11.99 24.09
C TYR A 57 9.48 -11.60 25.39
N VAL A 58 9.00 -12.60 26.13
CA VAL A 58 8.40 -12.41 27.45
C VAL A 58 9.54 -12.23 28.43
N GLY A 59 9.91 -10.97 28.67
CA GLY A 59 10.73 -10.61 29.83
C GLY A 59 9.96 -10.85 31.13
N PRO A 60 10.64 -10.82 32.29
CA PRO A 60 10.03 -11.12 33.59
C PRO A 60 8.91 -10.15 34.02
N ASP A 61 8.73 -9.03 33.33
CA ASP A 61 7.77 -7.98 33.69
C ASP A 61 6.50 -8.03 32.82
N GLY A 62 5.62 -9.01 33.09
CA GLY A 62 4.18 -8.95 32.81
C GLY A 62 3.70 -9.00 31.35
N PRO A 63 2.36 -9.09 31.14
CA PRO A 63 1.77 -9.18 29.81
C PRO A 63 1.87 -7.83 29.09
N VAL A 64 2.76 -7.75 28.11
CA VAL A 64 2.83 -6.63 27.17
C VAL A 64 1.51 -6.58 26.40
N SER A 65 0.71 -5.56 26.68
CA SER A 65 -0.50 -5.25 25.90
C SER A 65 -0.14 -5.19 24.41
N PRO A 66 -0.90 -5.85 23.51
CA PRO A 66 -0.62 -5.78 22.09
C PRO A 66 -0.57 -4.31 21.66
N PRO A 67 0.42 -3.91 20.83
CA PRO A 67 0.51 -2.53 20.37
C PRO A 67 -0.83 -2.14 19.73
N PRO A 68 -1.34 -0.91 19.98
CA PRO A 68 -2.60 -0.48 19.41
C PRO A 68 -2.56 -0.67 17.89
N PRO A 69 -3.69 -1.02 17.24
CA PRO A 69 -3.73 -1.17 15.79
C PRO A 69 -3.19 0.12 15.19
N ARG A 70 -2.05 0.03 14.51
CA ARG A 70 -1.44 1.18 13.84
C ARG A 70 -2.50 1.68 12.88
N LYS A 71 -3.03 2.88 13.12
CA LYS A 71 -3.94 3.55 12.18
C LYS A 71 -3.20 3.56 10.84
N GLN A 72 -3.73 2.83 9.86
CA GLN A 72 -3.15 2.83 8.53
C GLN A 72 -3.13 4.29 8.06
N ALA A 73 -1.94 4.76 7.69
CA ALA A 73 -1.73 6.11 7.20
C ALA A 73 -2.64 6.38 5.98
N HIS A 74 -2.91 7.64 5.66
CA HIS A 74 -3.67 7.95 4.45
C HIS A 74 -2.96 7.34 3.22
N PRO A 75 -3.68 6.82 2.20
CA PRO A 75 -3.04 6.20 1.04
C PRO A 75 -1.93 7.05 0.41
N ASP A 76 -2.11 8.37 0.34
CA ASP A 76 -1.09 9.28 -0.21
C ASP A 76 0.18 9.34 0.66
N GLU A 77 0.04 9.26 1.99
CA GLU A 77 1.18 9.17 2.91
C GLU A 77 1.91 7.84 2.75
N GLN A 78 1.16 6.75 2.49
CA GLN A 78 1.77 5.44 2.19
C GLN A 78 2.55 5.48 0.87
N VAL A 79 2.02 6.15 -0.16
CA VAL A 79 2.73 6.36 -1.44
C VAL A 79 3.99 7.19 -1.24
N ALA A 80 3.90 8.32 -0.54
CA ALA A 80 5.05 9.17 -0.24
C ALA A 80 6.15 8.38 0.50
N ARG A 81 5.76 7.57 1.48
CA ARG A 81 6.68 6.69 2.19
C ARG A 81 7.31 5.65 1.28
N ALA A 82 6.53 4.98 0.43
CA ALA A 82 7.04 3.98 -0.50
C ALA A 82 8.05 4.57 -1.50
N ILE A 83 7.83 5.82 -1.96
CA ILE A 83 8.77 6.54 -2.84
C ILE A 83 10.12 6.76 -2.12
N LEU A 84 10.09 7.22 -0.86
CA LEU A 84 11.30 7.43 -0.08
C LEU A 84 12.05 6.13 0.20
N GLU A 85 11.33 5.06 0.53
CA GLU A 85 11.91 3.73 0.73
C GLU A 85 12.56 3.21 -0.56
N ALA A 86 11.90 3.35 -1.72
CA ALA A 86 12.45 2.95 -3.01
C ALA A 86 13.72 3.75 -3.38
N ARG A 87 13.76 5.06 -3.09
CA ARG A 87 14.99 5.86 -3.25
C ARG A 87 16.12 5.37 -2.35
N GLY A 88 15.80 4.99 -1.11
CA GLY A 88 16.76 4.37 -0.19
C GLY A 88 17.34 3.07 -0.73
N ILE A 89 16.51 2.20 -1.32
CA ILE A 89 16.94 0.95 -1.96
C ILE A 89 17.85 1.23 -3.15
N ALA A 90 17.50 2.20 -4.01
CA ALA A 90 18.34 2.60 -5.14
C ALA A 90 19.73 3.07 -4.67
N GLY A 91 19.78 3.90 -3.63
CA GLY A 91 21.04 4.34 -3.00
C GLY A 91 21.86 3.17 -2.44
N ALA A 92 21.21 2.18 -1.82
CA ALA A 92 21.89 0.99 -1.32
C ALA A 92 22.55 0.18 -2.45
N PHE A 93 21.88 0.03 -3.61
CA PHE A 93 22.48 -0.58 -4.78
C PHE A 93 23.67 0.22 -5.32
N ALA A 94 23.59 1.55 -5.33
CA ALA A 94 24.69 2.41 -5.78
C ALA A 94 25.93 2.30 -4.87
N VAL A 95 25.75 2.20 -3.56
CA VAL A 95 26.85 1.95 -2.61
C VAL A 95 27.44 0.56 -2.84
N LEU A 96 26.58 -0.47 -2.87
CA LEU A 96 27.01 -1.86 -3.05
C LEU A 96 27.79 -2.06 -4.36
N ALA A 97 27.44 -1.37 -5.44
CA ALA A 97 28.17 -1.43 -6.69
C ALA A 97 29.68 -1.20 -6.55
N ARG A 98 30.09 -0.39 -5.55
CA ARG A 98 31.50 -0.05 -5.28
C ARG A 98 32.21 -1.07 -4.39
N GLU A 99 31.46 -1.90 -3.67
CA GLU A 99 31.96 -2.81 -2.64
C GLU A 99 31.89 -4.29 -3.04
N VAL A 100 30.95 -4.65 -3.92
CA VAL A 100 30.72 -6.04 -4.34
C VAL A 100 31.73 -6.52 -5.39
N ARG A 101 31.75 -7.83 -5.62
CA ARG A 101 32.59 -8.45 -6.66
C ARG A 101 32.20 -7.93 -8.06
N PRO A 102 33.14 -7.87 -9.03
CA PRO A 102 32.91 -7.25 -10.34
C PRO A 102 31.70 -7.79 -11.12
N GLN A 103 31.36 -9.07 -10.97
CA GLN A 103 30.18 -9.66 -11.63
C GLN A 103 28.84 -9.07 -11.19
N PHE A 104 28.78 -8.45 -10.01
CA PHE A 104 27.57 -7.82 -9.48
C PHE A 104 27.61 -6.30 -9.60
N ALA A 105 28.80 -5.68 -9.66
CA ALA A 105 28.97 -4.22 -9.66
C ALA A 105 28.08 -3.53 -10.71
N TRP A 106 28.25 -3.91 -11.98
CA TRP A 106 27.48 -3.31 -13.08
C TRP A 106 25.96 -3.58 -12.97
N ARG A 107 25.55 -4.71 -12.36
CA ARG A 107 24.13 -5.02 -12.15
C ARG A 107 23.53 -4.12 -11.08
N CYS A 108 24.27 -3.92 -9.98
CA CYS A 108 23.89 -3.01 -8.92
C CYS A 108 23.78 -1.56 -9.44
N GLU A 109 24.74 -1.10 -10.25
CA GLU A 109 24.66 0.21 -10.91
C GLU A 109 23.40 0.32 -11.77
N LYS A 110 23.12 -0.66 -12.64
CA LYS A 110 21.95 -0.62 -13.52
C LYS A 110 20.62 -0.64 -12.78
N VAL A 111 20.55 -1.36 -11.67
CA VAL A 111 19.35 -1.35 -10.83
C VAL A 111 19.17 0.01 -10.14
N ALA A 112 20.25 0.58 -9.60
CA ALA A 112 20.19 1.92 -8.99
C ALA A 112 19.75 2.98 -10.00
N ASP A 113 20.40 3.03 -11.17
CA ASP A 113 20.05 3.94 -12.26
C ASP A 113 18.59 3.78 -12.70
N GLY A 114 18.15 2.53 -12.91
CA GLY A 114 16.80 2.24 -13.36
C GLY A 114 15.72 2.65 -12.35
N LEU A 115 15.96 2.43 -11.05
CA LEU A 115 15.05 2.86 -10.00
C LEU A 115 14.97 4.39 -9.90
N HIS A 116 16.12 5.08 -9.93
CA HIS A 116 16.14 6.54 -9.93
C HIS A 116 15.39 7.13 -11.13
N ALA A 117 15.69 6.64 -12.34
CA ALA A 117 15.04 7.09 -13.57
C ALA A 117 13.52 6.92 -13.52
N LEU A 118 13.02 5.75 -13.10
CA LEU A 118 11.58 5.51 -12.96
C LEU A 118 10.94 6.43 -11.92
N LEU A 119 11.58 6.60 -10.75
CA LEU A 119 11.02 7.46 -9.71
C LEU A 119 10.97 8.93 -10.14
N ASP A 120 11.96 9.41 -10.87
CA ASP A 120 11.98 10.78 -11.36
C ASP A 120 11.00 10.99 -12.53
N GLU A 121 10.83 10.00 -13.41
CA GLU A 121 9.85 10.06 -14.51
C GLU A 121 8.41 10.21 -14.00
N TYR A 122 8.02 9.41 -12.99
CA TYR A 122 6.63 9.35 -12.53
C TYR A 122 6.33 10.21 -11.30
N PHE A 123 7.35 10.58 -10.51
CA PHE A 123 7.18 11.27 -9.23
C PHE A 123 8.13 12.45 -9.03
N ALA A 124 8.68 13.05 -10.11
CA ALA A 124 9.44 14.29 -9.98
C ALA A 124 8.62 15.37 -9.26
N PRO A 125 9.25 16.16 -8.36
CA PRO A 125 8.59 17.33 -7.80
C PRO A 125 8.19 18.28 -8.94
N CYS A 126 6.96 18.79 -8.89
CA CYS A 126 6.54 19.86 -9.79
C CYS A 126 7.53 21.02 -9.66
N LYS A 127 8.11 21.45 -10.78
CA LYS A 127 8.98 22.64 -10.84
C LYS A 127 8.20 23.91 -10.53
#